data_AF-A0AAU4DGT8-F1
#
_entry.id   AF-A0AAU4DGT8-F1
#
_cell.length_a   1.000
_cell.length_b   1.000
_cell.length_c   1.000
_cell.angle_alpha   90.00
_cell.angle_beta   90.00
_cell.angle_gamma   90.00
#
_symmetry.space_group_name_H-M   'P 1'
#
loop_
_entity.id
_entity.type
_entity.pdbx_description
1 polymer ?
#
loop_
_entity_poly.entity_id
_entity_poly.type
_entity_poly.pdbx_seq_one_letter_code
_entity_poly.pdbx_strand_id
1 'polypeptide(L)' 'MADPHRLTELGFDLDYASDEQLAVLDALTDEEIQLLLDVKRRLDAAGADVEGHGIEGGALLW' A
#
# COMPACT_ATOMS: atom_id res chain seq x y z
N MET A 1 -11.30 -4.59 -13.60
CA MET A 1 -11.67 -3.98 -12.30
C MET A 1 -11.02 -4.86 -11.27
N ALA A 2 -10.04 -4.30 -10.57
CA ALA A 2 -9.20 -5.09 -9.70
C ALA A 2 -9.87 -5.16 -8.34
N ASP A 3 -10.23 -6.37 -7.92
CA ASP A 3 -10.88 -6.58 -6.64
C ASP A 3 -10.00 -6.05 -5.50
N PRO A 4 -10.45 -5.08 -4.68
CA PRO A 4 -9.67 -4.52 -3.58
C PRO A 4 -9.28 -5.59 -2.54
N HIS A 5 -9.99 -6.72 -2.47
CA HIS A 5 -9.57 -7.88 -1.66
C HIS A 5 -8.18 -8.38 -2.05
N ARG A 6 -7.81 -8.26 -3.33
CA ARG A 6 -6.50 -8.66 -3.83
C ARG A 6 -5.38 -7.83 -3.20
N LEU A 7 -5.59 -6.55 -2.92
CA LEU A 7 -4.61 -5.71 -2.24
C LEU A 7 -4.44 -6.13 -0.77
N THR A 8 -5.54 -6.51 -0.11
CA THR A 8 -5.48 -7.08 1.25
C THR A 8 -4.70 -8.40 1.28
N GLU A 9 -4.92 -9.30 0.31
CA GLU A 9 -4.13 -10.53 0.16
C GLU A 9 -2.64 -10.28 -0.12
N LEU A 10 -2.32 -9.13 -0.73
CA LEU A 10 -0.97 -8.68 -1.01
C LEU A 10 -0.30 -7.95 0.17
N GLY A 11 -0.99 -7.85 1.31
CA GLY A 11 -0.46 -7.29 2.55
C GLY A 11 -0.58 -5.77 2.67
N PHE A 12 -1.53 -5.14 1.95
CA PHE A 12 -1.94 -3.77 2.22
C PHE A 12 -3.03 -3.76 3.28
N ASP A 13 -2.85 -2.94 4.33
CA ASP A 13 -3.88 -2.69 5.33
C ASP A 13 -4.86 -1.63 4.81
N LEU A 14 -6.12 -2.04 4.64
CA LEU A 14 -7.20 -1.20 4.12
C LEU A 14 -8.27 -0.90 5.17
N ASP A 15 -8.11 -1.32 6.42
CA ASP A 15 -9.13 -1.15 7.48
C ASP A 15 -9.42 0.33 7.79
N TYR A 16 -8.48 1.21 7.45
CA TYR A 16 -8.60 2.65 7.62
C TYR A 16 -9.12 3.38 6.37
N ALA A 17 -9.30 2.69 5.25
CA ALA A 17 -9.73 3.29 3.99
C ALA A 17 -11.25 3.58 4.02
N SER A 18 -11.64 4.78 3.59
CA SER A 18 -13.05 5.10 3.38
C SER A 18 -13.60 4.42 2.13
N ASP A 19 -14.93 4.31 2.01
CA ASP A 19 -15.59 3.73 0.83
C ASP A 19 -15.14 4.40 -0.49
N GLU A 20 -14.89 5.70 -0.45
CA GLU A 20 -14.43 6.46 -1.62
C GLU A 20 -12.97 6.13 -1.99
N GLN A 21 -12.11 5.89 -0.99
CA GLN A 21 -10.75 5.41 -1.22
C GLN A 21 -10.74 3.97 -1.75
N LEU A 22 -11.61 3.10 -1.23
CA LEU A 22 -11.77 1.73 -1.73
C LEU A 22 -12.25 1.70 -3.19
N ALA A 23 -13.14 2.62 -3.58
CA ALA A 23 -13.58 2.75 -4.96
C ALA A 23 -12.45 3.16 -5.92
N VAL A 24 -11.52 4.01 -5.47
CA VAL A 24 -10.31 4.35 -6.24
C VAL A 24 -9.41 3.13 -6.41
N LEU A 25 -9.28 2.30 -5.36
CA LEU A 25 -8.48 1.08 -5.42
C LEU A 25 -9.11 0.02 -6.34
N ASP A 26 -10.43 -0.08 -6.39
CA ASP A 26 -11.15 -1.00 -7.29
C ASP A 26 -11.00 -0.64 -8.79
N ALA A 27 -10.77 0.65 -9.06
CA ALA A 27 -10.52 1.17 -10.39
C ALA A 27 -9.08 0.92 -10.89
N LEU A 28 -8.16 0.48 -10.02
CA LEU A 28 -6.78 0.22 -10.42
C LEU A 28 -6.69 -0.91 -11.43
N THR A 29 -5.77 -0.75 -12.37
CA THR A 29 -5.38 -1.78 -13.32
C THR A 29 -4.37 -2.75 -12.71
N ASP A 30 -4.20 -3.91 -13.34
CA ASP A 30 -3.18 -4.89 -12.93
C ASP A 30 -1.75 -4.29 -12.95
N GLU A 31 -1.46 -3.40 -13.90
CA GLU A 31 -0.15 -2.74 -14.03
C GLU A 31 0.12 -1.77 -12.87
N GLU A 32 -0.89 -0.98 -12.48
CA GLU A 32 -0.79 -0.08 -11.33
C GLU A 32 -0.65 -0.86 -10.02
N ILE A 33 -1.31 -2.00 -9.89
CA ILE A 33 -1.12 -2.90 -8.74
C ILE A 33 0.31 -3.45 -8.70
N GLN A 34 0.88 -3.85 -9.84
CA GLN A 34 2.28 -4.29 -9.89
C GLN A 34 3.23 -3.16 -9.48
N LEU A 35 2.95 -1.92 -9.88
CA LEU A 35 3.73 -0.76 -9.46
C LEU A 35 3.67 -0.55 -7.94
N LEU A 36 2.48 -0.62 -7.34
CA LEU A 36 2.31 -0.51 -5.88
C LEU A 36 3.08 -1.62 -5.14
N LEU A 37 3.07 -2.84 -5.66
CA LEU A 37 3.85 -3.96 -5.11
C LEU A 37 5.35 -3.71 -5.17
N ASP A 38 5.84 -3.16 -6.28
CA ASP A 38 7.25 -2.84 -6.44
C ASP A 38 7.68 -1.74 -5.47
N VAL A 39 6.86 -0.69 -5.30
CA VAL A 39 7.10 0.36 -4.31
C VAL A 39 7.12 -0.22 -2.89
N LYS A 40 6.13 -1.05 -2.53
CA LYS A 40 6.07 -1.71 -1.22
C LYS A 40 7.34 -2.52 -0.94
N ARG A 41 7.80 -3.34 -1.90
CA ARG A 41 9.03 -4.13 -1.77
C ARG A 41 10.27 -3.27 -1.53
N ARG A 42 10.37 -2.13 -2.22
CA ARG A 42 11.49 -1.18 -2.04
C ARG A 42 11.45 -0.52 -0.67
N LEU A 43 10.26 -0.15 -0.19
CA LEU A 43 10.08 0.42 1.15
C LEU A 43 10.40 -0.60 2.24
N ASP A 44 9.92 -1.83 2.11
CA ASP A 44 10.22 -2.93 3.04
C ASP A 44 11.74 -3.20 3.10
N ALA A 45 12.42 -3.18 1.94
CA ALA A 45 13.86 -3.35 1.86
C ALA A 45 14.65 -2.17 2.44
N ALA A 46 14.17 -0.94 2.27
CA ALA A 46 14.80 0.27 2.81
C ALA A 46 14.55 0.44 4.32
N GLY A 47 13.40 -0.02 4.83
CA GLY A 47 13.03 0.06 6.24
C GLY A 47 14.00 -0.67 7.17
N ALA A 48 14.66 -1.73 6.67
CA ALA A 48 15.72 -2.43 7.40
C ALA A 48 16.94 -1.55 7.75
N ASP A 49 17.19 -0.48 6.98
CA ASP A 49 18.31 0.45 7.23
C ASP A 49 17.92 1.65 8.11
N VAL A 50 16.62 1.85 8.39
CA VAL A 50 16.06 3.00 9.13
C VAL A 50 15.38 2.58 10.44
N GLU A 51 15.68 1.37 10.94
CA GLU A 51 15.11 0.73 12.15
C GLU A 51 15.52 1.41 13.48
N GLY A 52 15.94 2.69 13.43
CA GLY A 52 16.31 3.53 14.57
C GLY A 52 15.36 4.70 14.86
N HIS A 53 14.36 4.95 14.01
CA HIS A 53 13.34 5.97 14.26
C HIS A 53 11.95 5.35 14.12
N GLY A 54 11.59 4.55 15.12
CA GLY A 54 10.22 4.08 15.26
C GLY A 54 9.27 5.27 15.39
N ILE A 55 8.27 5.33 14.51
CA ILE A 55 6.92 5.79 14.82
C ILE A 55 5.98 5.05 13.87
N GLU A 56 5.00 4.37 14.46
CA GLU A 56 3.70 4.02 13.90
C GLU A 56 3.12 5.23 13.16
N GLY A 57 3.24 5.29 11.83
CA GLY A 57 2.90 6.52 11.11
C GLY A 57 2.84 6.32 9.62
N GLY A 58 1.79 5.66 9.14
CA GLY A 58 1.33 5.78 7.76
C GLY A 58 0.94 7.22 7.47
N ALA A 59 1.92 8.08 7.18
CA ALA A 59 1.75 9.40 6.57
C ALA A 59 3.14 9.99 6.27
N LEU A 60 3.90 9.36 5.38
CA LEU A 60 4.91 10.12 4.64
C LEU A 60 4.16 10.94 3.58
N LEU A 61 3.59 12.06 4.03
CA LEU A 61 3.22 13.18 3.17
C LEU A 61 4.53 13.87 2.75
N TRP A 62 4.87 13.72 1.48
CA TRP A 62 5.73 14.67 0.75
C TRP A 62 4.83 15.60 -0.05
#